data_AF-A0A6M6JQ66-F1
#
_entry.id   AF-A0A6M6JQ66-F1
#
_cell.length_a   1.000
_cell.length_b   1.000
_cell.length_c   1.000
_cell.angle_alpha   90.00
_cell.angle_beta   90.00
_cell.angle_gamma   90.00
#
_symmetry.space_group_name_H-M   'P 1'
#
loop_
_entity.id
_entity.type
_entity.pdbx_description
1 polymer ?
#
loop_
_entity_poly.entity_id
_entity_poly.type
_entity_poly.pdbx_seq_one_letter_code
_entity_poly.pdbx_strand_id
1 'polypeptide(L)'
;MTQHTPTGFASGHRFLESLRWHDARLWASDFFSGKVLTFDADGHATTVTEVPGAPSGLGFLPDGSTLVVSQADATVQRIGADGALSTYADFSDIAGGPGNDLLVTAAGHAYVGNFGFAVGTEDPRPTALAHIDPEGKVHRVEGDVLFPNGMALAPGGVLLLAETFLHRITAFDVAADGSLSRPRAWAQLADGFMPDGIALDDEGGVWFGNALTTGDDAGFYRVVEGGELTDKVPVTGAQAISCAFGDDDLGTLYMACNATTLEDFVQGRSTAVVTTARVGRTGSPAA
;
A
#
# COMPACT_ATOMS: atom_id res chain seq x y z
N MET A 1 -10.98 18.20 -12.79
CA MET A 1 -9.81 17.49 -12.27
C MET A 1 -8.52 18.17 -12.71
N THR A 2 -7.69 18.58 -11.75
CA THR A 2 -6.37 19.19 -11.97
C THR A 2 -5.38 18.13 -12.46
N GLN A 3 -4.50 18.48 -13.41
CA GLN A 3 -3.44 17.60 -13.89
C GLN A 3 -2.09 18.06 -13.35
N HIS A 4 -1.30 17.11 -12.87
CA HIS A 4 0.06 17.32 -12.34
C HIS A 4 1.08 16.64 -13.25
N THR A 5 2.33 17.10 -13.22
CA THR A 5 3.40 16.53 -14.05
C THR A 5 4.35 15.69 -13.20
N PRO A 6 4.51 14.39 -13.50
CA PRO A 6 5.49 13.55 -12.81
C PRO A 6 6.90 13.84 -13.31
N THR A 7 7.88 13.65 -12.42
CA THR A 7 9.32 13.68 -12.69
C THR A 7 9.93 12.33 -12.32
N GLY A 8 10.89 11.82 -13.11
CA GLY A 8 11.58 10.58 -12.77
C GLY A 8 12.46 10.75 -11.52
N PHE A 9 12.47 9.75 -10.64
CA PHE A 9 13.22 9.76 -9.38
C PHE A 9 14.17 8.56 -9.26
N ALA A 10 13.66 7.34 -9.41
CA ALA A 10 14.46 6.12 -9.35
C ALA A 10 14.04 5.11 -10.42
N SER A 11 14.93 4.22 -10.82
CA SER A 11 14.68 3.23 -11.87
C SER A 11 15.54 1.97 -11.68
N GLY A 12 15.21 0.91 -12.42
CA GLY A 12 15.96 -0.36 -12.36
C GLY A 12 15.42 -1.37 -11.34
N HIS A 13 14.18 -1.19 -10.89
CA HIS A 13 13.49 -2.08 -9.95
C HIS A 13 12.58 -3.05 -10.68
N ARG A 14 12.02 -4.03 -9.98
CA ARG A 14 11.17 -5.05 -10.60
C ARG A 14 9.70 -4.73 -10.42
N PHE A 15 9.17 -4.71 -9.20
CA PHE A 15 7.77 -4.39 -8.92
C PHE A 15 7.68 -3.75 -7.55
N LEU A 16 7.58 -2.42 -7.54
CA LEU A 16 7.59 -1.64 -6.31
C LEU A 16 6.18 -1.51 -5.75
N GLU A 17 6.06 -1.75 -4.45
CA GLU A 17 4.84 -1.72 -3.66
C GLU A 17 5.09 -1.08 -2.29
N SER A 18 3.98 -0.76 -1.62
CA SER A 18 3.97 -0.27 -0.23
C SER A 18 5.01 0.83 0.02
N LEU A 19 4.96 1.89 -0.79
CA LEU A 19 5.77 3.08 -0.53
C LEU A 19 5.41 3.65 0.85
N ARG A 20 6.43 3.96 1.65
CA ARG A 20 6.28 4.62 2.96
C ARG A 20 7.40 5.63 3.16
N TRP A 21 7.09 6.80 3.69
CA TRP A 21 8.12 7.74 4.14
C TRP A 21 8.41 7.51 5.62
N HIS A 22 9.68 7.27 5.95
CA HIS A 22 10.10 7.03 7.34
C HIS A 22 11.59 7.35 7.50
N ASP A 23 11.94 8.04 8.58
CA ASP A 23 13.32 8.43 8.92
C ASP A 23 14.08 9.08 7.76
N ALA A 24 13.43 10.08 7.13
CA ALA A 24 13.95 10.86 6.00
C ALA A 24 14.34 9.99 4.78
N ARG A 25 13.71 8.83 4.62
CA ARG A 25 13.89 7.93 3.49
C ARG A 25 12.55 7.46 2.95
N LEU A 26 12.51 7.23 1.65
CA LEU A 26 11.44 6.47 1.04
C LEU A 26 11.74 4.98 1.21
N TRP A 27 10.81 4.23 1.75
CA TRP A 27 10.85 2.77 1.86
C TRP A 27 9.94 2.15 0.81
N ALA A 28 10.32 0.97 0.32
CA ALA A 28 9.48 0.20 -0.61
C ALA A 28 9.72 -1.30 -0.46
N SER A 29 8.69 -2.08 -0.78
CA SER A 29 8.83 -3.50 -1.10
C SER A 29 9.09 -3.63 -2.59
N ASP A 30 10.13 -4.35 -2.99
CA ASP A 30 10.33 -4.79 -4.37
C ASP A 30 9.98 -6.28 -4.47
N PHE A 31 8.72 -6.53 -4.81
CA PHE A 31 8.07 -7.83 -4.77
C PHE A 31 8.84 -8.90 -5.56
N PHE A 32 9.10 -8.64 -6.84
CA PHE A 32 9.76 -9.63 -7.72
C PHE A 32 11.27 -9.71 -7.56
N SER A 33 11.92 -8.75 -6.88
CA SER A 33 13.34 -8.90 -6.51
C SER A 33 13.52 -9.49 -5.11
N GLY A 34 12.44 -9.64 -4.34
CA GLY A 34 12.44 -10.20 -3.00
C GLY A 34 13.11 -9.29 -1.99
N LYS A 35 13.05 -7.97 -2.15
CA LYS A 35 13.84 -7.01 -1.35
C LYS A 35 12.99 -5.95 -0.69
N VAL A 36 13.37 -5.58 0.53
CA VAL A 36 12.97 -4.31 1.14
C VAL A 36 14.05 -3.28 0.84
N LEU A 37 13.65 -2.13 0.29
CA LEU A 37 14.54 -1.08 -0.17
C LEU A 37 14.29 0.22 0.62
N THR A 38 15.35 1.00 0.81
CA THR A 38 15.23 2.44 1.08
C THR A 38 15.86 3.26 -0.04
N PHE A 39 15.33 4.44 -0.31
CA PHE A 39 15.87 5.42 -1.24
C PHE A 39 16.30 6.68 -0.48
N ASP A 40 17.47 7.20 -0.82
CA ASP A 40 17.91 8.52 -0.38
C ASP A 40 17.27 9.65 -1.23
N ALA A 41 17.57 10.90 -0.91
CA ALA A 41 17.03 12.07 -1.61
C ALA A 41 17.43 12.17 -3.09
N ASP A 42 18.48 11.45 -3.51
CA ASP A 42 18.95 11.39 -4.90
C ASP A 42 18.37 10.19 -5.66
N GLY A 43 17.54 9.37 -5.00
CA GLY A 43 16.92 8.18 -5.59
C GLY A 43 17.82 6.94 -5.58
N HIS A 44 18.94 6.94 -4.85
CA HIS A 44 19.78 5.75 -4.73
C HIS A 44 19.14 4.73 -3.77
N ALA A 45 18.86 3.54 -4.32
CA ALA A 45 18.32 2.44 -3.54
C ALA A 45 19.40 1.71 -2.73
N THR A 46 19.09 1.40 -1.48
CA THR A 46 19.85 0.50 -0.61
C THR A 46 18.95 -0.66 -0.18
N THR A 47 19.42 -1.89 -0.31
CA THR A 47 18.71 -3.07 0.23
C THR A 47 18.83 -3.08 1.74
N VAL A 48 17.69 -3.15 2.42
CA VAL A 48 17.61 -3.36 3.87
C VAL A 48 17.74 -4.84 4.20
N THR A 49 16.95 -5.67 3.51
CA THR A 49 16.95 -7.13 3.66
C THR A 49 16.31 -7.81 2.45
N GLU A 50 16.50 -9.13 2.35
CA GLU A 50 15.83 -9.99 1.38
C GLU A 50 14.74 -10.80 2.09
N VAL A 51 13.54 -10.83 1.51
CA VAL A 51 12.36 -11.54 2.00
C VAL A 51 12.01 -12.64 0.99
N PRO A 52 12.39 -13.92 1.22
CA PRO A 52 12.20 -14.99 0.25
C PRO A 52 10.75 -15.23 -0.18
N GLY A 53 9.78 -15.02 0.73
CA GLY A 53 8.35 -15.14 0.43
C GLY A 53 7.75 -13.90 -0.25
N ALA A 54 8.59 -13.04 -0.83
CA ALA A 54 8.26 -11.80 -1.54
C ALA A 54 7.62 -10.72 -0.65
N PRO A 55 8.26 -9.53 -0.51
CA PRO A 55 7.72 -8.46 0.31
C PRO A 55 6.58 -7.75 -0.42
N SER A 56 5.49 -7.44 0.28
CA SER A 56 4.33 -6.72 -0.30
C SER A 56 3.89 -5.49 0.52
N GLY A 57 3.81 -5.61 1.85
CA GLY A 57 3.37 -4.55 2.76
C GLY A 57 4.44 -4.19 3.80
N LEU A 58 4.52 -2.92 4.16
CA LEU A 58 5.50 -2.37 5.12
C LEU A 58 4.84 -1.45 6.16
N GLY A 59 5.32 -1.54 7.40
CA GLY A 59 4.92 -0.62 8.47
C GLY A 59 5.95 -0.57 9.60
N PHE A 60 5.78 0.40 10.49
CA PHE A 60 6.74 0.70 11.56
C PHE A 60 6.03 0.69 12.91
N LEU A 61 6.52 -0.12 13.84
CA LEU A 61 6.00 -0.16 15.20
C LEU A 61 6.43 1.08 16.00
N PRO A 62 5.73 1.42 17.09
CA PRO A 62 6.08 2.57 17.94
C PRO A 62 7.47 2.48 18.58
N ASP A 63 8.03 1.27 18.68
CA ASP A 63 9.40 1.04 19.15
C ASP A 63 10.47 1.26 18.07
N GLY A 64 10.07 1.65 16.85
CA GLY A 64 10.94 1.86 15.69
C GLY A 64 11.21 0.59 14.86
N SER A 65 10.67 -0.57 15.27
CA SER A 65 10.88 -1.81 14.51
C SER A 65 10.12 -1.80 13.19
N THR A 66 10.79 -2.23 12.12
CA THR A 66 10.16 -2.41 10.82
C THR A 66 9.48 -3.77 10.72
N LEU A 67 8.24 -3.77 10.25
CA LEU A 67 7.48 -4.96 9.88
C LEU A 67 7.34 -5.03 8.36
N VAL A 68 7.40 -6.25 7.83
CA VAL A 68 7.19 -6.54 6.41
C VAL A 68 6.32 -7.78 6.25
N VAL A 69 5.38 -7.76 5.31
CA VAL A 69 4.60 -8.94 4.94
C VAL A 69 5.47 -9.85 4.07
N SER A 70 5.57 -11.14 4.43
CA SER A 70 6.02 -12.19 3.51
C SER A 70 4.78 -12.73 2.80
N GLN A 71 4.54 -12.29 1.56
CA GLN A 71 3.29 -12.51 0.84
C GLN A 71 2.98 -14.01 0.66
N ALA A 72 3.95 -14.78 0.16
CA ALA A 72 3.79 -16.20 -0.14
C ALA A 72 3.54 -17.04 1.12
N ASP A 73 4.03 -16.58 2.27
CA ASP A 73 3.94 -17.31 3.54
C ASP A 73 2.73 -16.89 4.39
N ALA A 74 2.02 -15.81 4.02
CA ALA A 74 0.97 -15.20 4.84
C ALA A 74 1.43 -14.93 6.29
N THR A 75 2.64 -14.38 6.42
CA THR A 75 3.22 -13.97 7.71
C THR A 75 3.64 -12.51 7.68
N VAL A 76 3.64 -11.88 8.85
CA VAL A 76 4.36 -10.61 9.08
C VAL A 76 5.69 -10.94 9.74
N GLN A 77 6.77 -10.44 9.16
CA GLN A 77 8.13 -10.58 9.63
C GLN A 77 8.59 -9.27 10.27
N ARG A 78 9.32 -9.34 11.39
CA ARG A 78 10.07 -8.22 11.95
C ARG A 78 11.48 -8.24 11.37
N ILE A 79 11.96 -7.08 10.92
CA ILE A 79 13.33 -6.88 10.45
C ILE A 79 14.18 -6.43 11.64
N GLY A 80 15.19 -7.22 12.00
CA GLY A 80 16.18 -6.87 13.01
C GLY A 80 17.14 -5.76 12.54
N ALA A 81 17.86 -5.14 13.48
CA ALA A 81 18.83 -4.10 13.16
C ALA A 81 20.00 -4.59 12.28
N ASP A 82 20.26 -5.90 12.26
CA ASP A 82 21.21 -6.58 11.40
C ASP A 82 20.61 -7.04 10.05
N GLY A 83 19.34 -6.71 9.80
CA GLY A 83 18.57 -7.13 8.63
C GLY A 83 17.97 -8.54 8.74
N ALA A 84 18.19 -9.26 9.85
CA ALA A 84 17.64 -10.60 10.02
C ALA A 84 16.11 -10.59 10.16
N LEU A 85 15.44 -11.56 9.56
CA LEU A 85 13.99 -11.73 9.65
C LEU A 85 13.62 -12.64 10.82
N SER A 86 12.53 -12.30 11.50
CA SER A 86 11.87 -13.16 12.49
C SER A 86 10.36 -13.04 12.37
N THR A 87 9.63 -14.15 12.48
CA THR A 87 8.17 -14.12 12.40
C THR A 87 7.62 -13.30 13.56
N TYR A 88 6.90 -12.22 13.22
CA TYR A 88 6.17 -11.39 14.17
C TYR A 88 4.74 -11.91 14.37
N ALA A 89 4.08 -12.30 13.27
CA ALA A 89 2.74 -12.86 13.29
C ALA A 89 2.52 -13.81 12.11
N ASP A 90 1.72 -14.85 12.33
CA ASP A 90 1.23 -15.75 11.30
C ASP A 90 -0.27 -15.53 11.15
N PHE A 91 -0.72 -15.14 9.95
CA PHE A 91 -2.12 -14.89 9.64
C PHE A 91 -2.65 -15.83 8.55
N SER A 92 -1.96 -16.95 8.31
CA SER A 92 -2.33 -17.94 7.29
C SER A 92 -3.71 -18.57 7.51
N ASP A 93 -4.14 -18.71 8.77
CA ASP A 93 -5.50 -19.18 9.12
C ASP A 93 -6.62 -18.19 8.73
N ILE A 94 -6.27 -16.93 8.47
CA ILE A 94 -7.22 -15.88 8.04
C ILE A 94 -7.13 -15.64 6.54
N ALA A 95 -5.93 -15.72 5.97
CA ALA A 95 -5.68 -15.40 4.57
C ALA A 95 -6.32 -16.43 3.62
N GLY A 96 -7.15 -15.96 2.69
CA GLY A 96 -7.72 -16.78 1.61
C GLY A 96 -6.80 -16.93 0.39
N GLY A 97 -5.62 -16.30 0.43
CA GLY A 97 -4.63 -16.21 -0.64
C GLY A 97 -3.36 -15.49 -0.15
N PRO A 98 -2.43 -15.13 -1.05
CA PRO A 98 -1.19 -14.45 -0.68
C PRO A 98 -1.42 -13.17 0.12
N GLY A 99 -0.55 -12.88 1.09
CA GLY A 99 -0.56 -11.65 1.89
C GLY A 99 -0.34 -10.39 1.04
N ASN A 100 -0.83 -9.24 1.48
CA ASN A 100 -0.78 -8.03 0.66
C ASN A 100 -0.28 -6.80 1.44
N ASP A 101 -1.02 -5.69 1.43
CA ASP A 101 -0.60 -4.45 2.09
C ASP A 101 -0.71 -4.54 3.63
N LEU A 102 0.03 -3.66 4.30
CA LEU A 102 0.14 -3.58 5.76
C LEU A 102 0.06 -2.11 6.20
N LEU A 103 -0.77 -1.86 7.21
CA LEU A 103 -0.79 -0.61 7.97
C LEU A 103 -0.41 -0.91 9.42
N VAL A 104 0.50 -0.11 9.99
CA VAL A 104 0.80 -0.10 11.42
C VAL A 104 0.44 1.28 11.96
N THR A 105 -0.33 1.31 13.05
CA THR A 105 -0.77 2.55 13.72
C THR A 105 0.21 2.98 14.80
N ALA A 106 0.19 4.25 15.22
CA ALA A 106 1.01 4.73 16.34
C ALA A 106 0.70 4.05 17.69
N ALA A 107 -0.45 3.37 17.83
CA ALA A 107 -0.78 2.57 19.00
C ALA A 107 -0.23 1.14 18.94
N GLY A 108 0.43 0.75 17.85
CA GLY A 108 1.03 -0.57 17.67
C GLY A 108 0.09 -1.62 17.09
N HIS A 109 -1.15 -1.28 16.74
CA HIS A 109 -2.01 -2.18 15.98
C HIS A 109 -1.54 -2.28 14.53
N ALA A 110 -1.50 -3.49 14.00
CA ALA A 110 -1.21 -3.76 12.59
C ALA A 110 -2.41 -4.40 11.89
N TYR A 111 -2.73 -3.94 10.68
CA TYR A 111 -3.78 -4.51 9.83
C TYR A 111 -3.17 -5.00 8.53
N VAL A 112 -3.47 -6.24 8.15
CA VAL A 112 -2.85 -6.93 7.02
C VAL A 112 -3.92 -7.41 6.06
N GLY A 113 -3.79 -7.02 4.80
CA GLY A 113 -4.60 -7.52 3.69
C GLY A 113 -4.06 -8.82 3.11
N ASN A 114 -4.86 -9.47 2.28
CA ASN A 114 -4.46 -10.60 1.44
C ASN A 114 -5.32 -10.61 0.18
N PHE A 115 -4.89 -11.32 -0.87
CA PHE A 115 -5.62 -11.36 -2.13
C PHE A 115 -6.96 -12.10 -2.04
N GLY A 116 -7.09 -13.07 -1.12
CA GLY A 116 -8.28 -13.91 -1.01
C GLY A 116 -8.37 -15.04 -2.03
N PHE A 117 -7.50 -15.05 -3.05
CA PHE A 117 -7.46 -16.06 -4.11
C PHE A 117 -6.07 -16.07 -4.77
N ALA A 118 -5.81 -17.10 -5.57
CA ALA A 118 -4.61 -17.20 -6.38
C ALA A 118 -4.76 -16.44 -7.71
N VAL A 119 -4.06 -15.31 -7.85
CA VAL A 119 -4.11 -14.44 -9.04
C VAL A 119 -3.71 -15.21 -10.30
N GLY A 120 -4.54 -15.13 -11.34
CA GLY A 120 -4.32 -15.78 -12.63
C GLY A 120 -4.76 -17.24 -12.72
N THR A 121 -5.16 -17.86 -11.60
CA THR A 121 -5.64 -19.26 -11.58
C THR A 121 -7.03 -19.44 -10.97
N GLU A 122 -7.44 -18.54 -10.07
CA GLU A 122 -8.76 -18.52 -9.44
C GLU A 122 -9.50 -17.22 -9.76
N ASP A 123 -10.84 -17.29 -9.76
CA ASP A 123 -11.69 -16.09 -9.82
C ASP A 123 -11.59 -15.30 -8.51
N PRO A 124 -11.68 -13.95 -8.56
CA PRO A 124 -11.71 -13.12 -7.36
C PRO A 124 -12.83 -13.53 -6.40
N ARG A 125 -12.49 -13.68 -5.12
CA ARG A 125 -13.45 -13.98 -4.04
C ARG A 125 -13.18 -13.12 -2.80
N PRO A 126 -14.21 -12.84 -1.98
CA PRO A 126 -14.02 -12.08 -0.76
C PRO A 126 -13.06 -12.77 0.23
N THR A 127 -12.43 -11.96 1.08
CA THR A 127 -11.52 -12.38 2.15
C THR A 127 -11.71 -11.49 3.39
N ALA A 128 -10.90 -11.68 4.43
CA ALA A 128 -10.89 -10.83 5.62
C ALA A 128 -9.52 -10.18 5.83
N LEU A 129 -9.52 -9.04 6.53
CA LEU A 129 -8.28 -8.48 7.08
C LEU A 129 -7.86 -9.27 8.33
N ALA A 130 -6.55 -9.36 8.55
CA ALA A 130 -5.99 -9.76 9.84
C ALA A 130 -5.62 -8.51 10.65
N HIS A 131 -6.00 -8.48 11.93
CA HIS A 131 -5.59 -7.49 12.90
C HIS A 131 -4.62 -8.12 13.89
N ILE A 132 -3.44 -7.54 14.03
CA ILE A 132 -2.44 -7.94 15.02
C ILE A 132 -2.45 -6.88 16.11
N ASP A 133 -2.77 -7.29 17.34
CA ASP A 133 -2.75 -6.39 18.50
C ASP A 133 -1.31 -6.09 18.96
N PRO A 134 -1.09 -5.09 19.84
CA PRO A 134 0.25 -4.72 20.29
C PRO A 134 0.98 -5.84 21.04
N GLU A 135 0.24 -6.82 21.56
CA GLU A 135 0.76 -8.04 22.18
C GLU A 135 1.18 -9.11 21.14
N GLY A 136 0.94 -8.87 19.85
CA GLY A 136 1.32 -9.75 18.74
C GLY A 136 0.29 -10.85 18.45
N LYS A 137 -0.91 -10.80 19.05
CA LYS A 137 -1.96 -11.77 18.80
C LYS A 137 -2.76 -11.38 17.55
N VAL A 138 -3.04 -12.39 16.73
CA VAL A 138 -3.76 -12.25 15.47
C VAL A 138 -5.25 -12.48 15.67
N HIS A 139 -6.06 -11.58 15.14
CA HIS A 139 -7.53 -11.60 15.15
C HIS A 139 -8.04 -11.44 13.72
N ARG A 140 -9.10 -12.17 13.38
CA ARG A 140 -9.83 -11.95 12.13
C ARG A 140 -10.70 -10.71 12.29
N VAL A 141 -10.60 -9.75 11.37
CA VAL A 141 -11.57 -8.65 11.28
C VAL A 141 -12.89 -9.18 10.76
N GLU A 142 -14.00 -8.80 11.40
CA GLU A 142 -15.33 -9.22 11.00
C GLU A 142 -15.80 -8.58 9.69
N GLY A 143 -16.58 -9.34 8.93
CA GLY A 143 -17.01 -8.97 7.58
C GLY A 143 -16.02 -9.40 6.49
N ASP A 144 -16.40 -9.11 5.25
CA ASP A 144 -15.62 -9.47 4.07
C ASP A 144 -15.16 -8.20 3.33
N VAL A 145 -13.95 -8.26 2.81
CA VAL A 145 -13.34 -7.29 1.90
C VAL A 145 -12.94 -7.98 0.61
N LEU A 146 -12.74 -7.24 -0.48
CA LEU A 146 -12.36 -7.82 -1.77
C LEU A 146 -11.10 -7.16 -2.32
N PHE A 147 -10.03 -7.96 -2.37
CA PHE A 147 -8.69 -7.54 -2.79
C PHE A 147 -8.22 -6.26 -2.05
N PRO A 148 -8.13 -6.30 -0.71
CA PRO A 148 -7.68 -5.19 0.11
C PRO A 148 -6.24 -4.81 -0.22
N ASN A 149 -6.05 -3.55 -0.63
CA ASN A 149 -4.76 -2.94 -0.97
C ASN A 149 -4.44 -1.83 0.04
N GLY A 150 -4.10 -0.62 -0.45
CA GLY A 150 -3.70 0.53 0.32
C GLY A 150 -4.54 0.79 1.56
N MET A 151 -3.89 0.95 2.71
CA MET A 151 -4.54 1.38 3.94
C MET A 151 -3.92 2.66 4.50
N ALA A 152 -4.76 3.53 5.06
CA ALA A 152 -4.33 4.74 5.75
C ALA A 152 -5.23 5.04 6.95
N LEU A 153 -4.66 5.59 8.02
CA LEU A 153 -5.43 6.04 9.19
C LEU A 153 -5.72 7.54 9.05
N ALA A 154 -6.98 7.87 8.82
CA ALA A 154 -7.44 9.25 8.77
C ALA A 154 -7.62 9.84 10.18
N PRO A 155 -7.50 11.17 10.34
CA PRO A 155 -7.77 11.83 11.61
C PRO A 155 -9.14 11.44 12.18
N GLY A 156 -9.21 11.27 13.51
CA GLY A 156 -10.43 10.87 14.20
C GLY A 156 -10.65 9.36 14.33
N GLY A 157 -9.65 8.54 13.99
CA GLY A 157 -9.70 7.09 14.21
C GLY A 157 -10.51 6.35 13.15
N VAL A 158 -10.38 6.77 11.89
CA VAL A 158 -11.04 6.11 10.76
C VAL A 158 -9.97 5.45 9.89
N LEU A 159 -10.03 4.13 9.74
CA LEU A 159 -9.17 3.41 8.80
C LEU A 159 -9.82 3.47 7.43
N LEU A 160 -9.07 3.93 6.44
CA LEU A 160 -9.43 3.88 5.03
C LEU A 160 -8.71 2.72 4.36
N LEU A 161 -9.44 1.97 3.54
CA LEU A 161 -8.98 0.81 2.81
C LEU A 161 -9.36 0.94 1.34
N ALA A 162 -8.39 0.80 0.43
CA ALA A 162 -8.65 0.58 -0.98
C ALA A 162 -9.07 -0.87 -1.23
N GLU A 163 -10.28 -1.06 -1.76
CA GLU A 163 -10.77 -2.35 -2.23
C GLU A 163 -10.84 -2.34 -3.75
N THR A 164 -9.81 -2.91 -4.38
CA THR A 164 -9.58 -2.78 -5.83
C THR A 164 -10.77 -3.24 -6.65
N PHE A 165 -11.30 -4.44 -6.38
CA PHE A 165 -12.41 -5.01 -7.17
C PHE A 165 -13.80 -4.59 -6.68
N LEU A 166 -13.90 -3.76 -5.63
CA LEU A 166 -15.15 -3.05 -5.30
C LEU A 166 -15.14 -1.59 -5.79
N HIS A 167 -14.08 -1.17 -6.49
CA HIS A 167 -13.94 0.16 -7.05
C HIS A 167 -14.19 1.24 -5.99
N ARG A 168 -13.69 1.06 -4.77
CA ARG A 168 -14.03 1.96 -3.65
C ARG A 168 -12.91 2.10 -2.63
N ILE A 169 -12.98 3.20 -1.90
CA ILE A 169 -12.33 3.35 -0.61
C ILE A 169 -13.37 3.10 0.48
N THR A 170 -13.10 2.13 1.34
CA THR A 170 -13.95 1.76 2.49
C THR A 170 -13.41 2.39 3.76
N ALA A 171 -14.29 2.96 4.57
CA ALA A 171 -13.98 3.44 5.90
C ALA A 171 -14.44 2.46 6.98
N PHE A 172 -13.63 2.32 8.02
CA PHE A 172 -13.95 1.61 9.26
C PHE A 172 -13.75 2.54 10.45
N ASP A 173 -14.63 2.46 11.43
CA ASP A 173 -14.40 3.07 12.75
C ASP A 173 -13.40 2.18 13.51
N VAL A 174 -12.32 2.77 14.03
CA VAL A 174 -11.30 2.09 14.83
C VAL A 174 -11.60 2.30 16.32
N ALA A 175 -11.82 1.21 17.04
CA ALA A 175 -12.01 1.25 18.49
C ALA A 175 -10.67 1.37 19.24
N ALA A 176 -10.74 1.65 20.54
CA ALA A 176 -9.54 1.81 21.38
C ALA A 176 -8.68 0.53 21.49
N ASP A 177 -9.27 -0.64 21.26
CA ASP A 177 -8.56 -1.93 21.20
C ASP A 177 -8.09 -2.30 19.78
N GLY A 178 -8.26 -1.40 18.82
CA GLY A 178 -7.93 -1.62 17.41
C GLY A 178 -8.98 -2.44 16.65
N SER A 179 -10.10 -2.84 17.26
CA SER A 179 -11.15 -3.51 16.50
C SER A 179 -11.78 -2.57 15.45
N LEU A 180 -11.99 -3.10 14.25
CA LEU A 180 -12.63 -2.38 13.14
C LEU A 180 -14.13 -2.65 13.12
N SER A 181 -14.93 -1.61 12.90
CA SER A 181 -16.39 -1.74 12.82
C SER A 181 -17.01 -0.77 11.81
N ARG A 182 -18.31 -0.97 11.53
CA ARG A 182 -19.13 -0.08 10.69
C ARG A 182 -18.52 0.20 9.31
N PRO A 183 -18.22 -0.86 8.52
CA PRO A 183 -17.74 -0.68 7.15
C PRO A 183 -18.74 0.14 6.34
N ARG A 184 -18.23 1.14 5.63
CA ARG A 184 -19.02 2.01 4.74
C ARG A 184 -18.17 2.47 3.57
N ALA A 185 -18.79 2.69 2.42
CA ALA A 185 -18.10 3.37 1.33
C ALA A 185 -17.79 4.81 1.77
N TRP A 186 -16.50 5.16 1.83
CA TRP A 186 -16.04 6.53 2.00
C TRP A 186 -16.03 7.25 0.65
N ALA A 187 -15.58 6.54 -0.39
CA ALA A 187 -15.67 6.97 -1.78
C ALA A 187 -16.02 5.77 -2.66
N GLN A 188 -17.12 5.86 -3.41
CA GLN A 188 -17.40 4.93 -4.51
C GLN A 188 -16.86 5.52 -5.80
N LEU A 189 -15.99 4.79 -6.49
CA LEU A 189 -15.41 5.19 -7.76
C LEU A 189 -16.24 4.60 -8.90
N ALA A 190 -16.12 5.20 -10.08
CA ALA A 190 -16.71 4.66 -11.29
C ALA A 190 -16.01 3.35 -11.70
N ASP A 191 -16.75 2.49 -12.40
CA ASP A 191 -16.21 1.26 -12.97
C ASP A 191 -14.96 1.56 -13.82
N GLY A 192 -13.92 0.73 -13.66
CA GLY A 192 -12.62 0.92 -14.31
C GLY A 192 -11.58 1.64 -13.46
N PHE A 193 -11.97 2.27 -12.35
CA PHE A 193 -11.01 2.71 -11.32
C PHE A 193 -10.76 1.59 -10.31
N MET A 194 -9.51 1.15 -10.22
CA MET A 194 -9.05 0.04 -9.41
C MET A 194 -8.08 0.58 -8.36
N PRO A 195 -8.57 1.07 -7.21
CA PRO A 195 -7.71 1.70 -6.23
C PRO A 195 -6.77 0.68 -5.61
N ASP A 196 -5.49 1.04 -5.53
CA ASP A 196 -4.43 0.20 -5.00
C ASP A 196 -3.76 0.88 -3.78
N GLY A 197 -2.44 1.11 -3.77
CA GLY A 197 -1.76 1.79 -2.68
C GLY A 197 -2.22 3.24 -2.52
N ILE A 198 -2.50 3.66 -1.27
CA ILE A 198 -3.06 4.97 -0.94
C ILE A 198 -2.18 5.83 -0.02
N ALA A 199 -2.33 7.15 -0.13
CA ALA A 199 -1.74 8.13 0.77
C ALA A 199 -2.74 9.26 1.08
N LEU A 200 -2.74 9.74 2.33
CA LEU A 200 -3.58 10.86 2.76
C LEU A 200 -2.86 12.20 2.59
N ASP A 201 -3.58 13.22 2.12
CA ASP A 201 -3.12 14.60 2.20
C ASP A 201 -3.71 15.38 3.37
N ASP A 202 -3.10 16.53 3.65
CA ASP A 202 -3.43 17.48 4.72
C ASP A 202 -4.81 18.13 4.59
N GLU A 203 -5.44 18.04 3.42
CA GLU A 203 -6.81 18.50 3.16
C GLU A 203 -7.86 17.36 3.29
N GLY A 204 -7.45 16.17 3.71
CA GLY A 204 -8.33 15.00 3.90
C GLY A 204 -8.68 14.26 2.60
N GLY A 205 -7.96 14.52 1.51
CA GLY A 205 -8.05 13.74 0.28
C GLY A 205 -7.21 12.47 0.34
N VAL A 206 -7.63 11.45 -0.41
CA VAL A 206 -6.90 10.20 -0.60
C VAL A 206 -6.31 10.19 -2.01
N TRP A 207 -4.99 10.08 -2.10
CA TRP A 207 -4.29 9.72 -3.33
C TRP A 207 -4.26 8.20 -3.45
N PHE A 208 -4.54 7.67 -4.64
CA PHE A 208 -4.45 6.23 -4.90
C PHE A 208 -3.84 5.96 -6.28
N GLY A 209 -3.12 4.84 -6.40
CA GLY A 209 -2.72 4.28 -7.69
C GLY A 209 -3.91 3.60 -8.37
N ASN A 210 -4.21 3.97 -9.63
CA ASN A 210 -5.20 3.27 -10.43
C ASN A 210 -4.55 2.04 -11.10
N ALA A 211 -4.51 0.92 -10.37
CA ALA A 211 -3.88 -0.31 -10.81
C ALA A 211 -4.66 -1.00 -11.93
N LEU A 212 -4.08 -2.03 -12.53
CA LEU A 212 -4.68 -2.84 -13.61
C LEU A 212 -5.19 -2.00 -14.82
N THR A 213 -4.76 -0.74 -14.89
CA THR A 213 -5.18 0.24 -15.88
C THR A 213 -3.96 0.73 -16.64
N THR A 214 -4.09 0.79 -17.96
CA THR A 214 -3.06 1.29 -18.87
C THR A 214 -3.67 2.29 -19.85
N GLY A 215 -2.82 3.04 -20.55
CA GLY A 215 -3.28 4.06 -21.49
C GLY A 215 -3.67 5.35 -20.79
N ASP A 216 -4.63 6.08 -21.36
CA ASP A 216 -4.94 7.45 -20.94
C ASP A 216 -5.42 7.55 -19.49
N ASP A 217 -6.04 6.51 -18.93
CA ASP A 217 -6.56 6.49 -17.56
C ASP A 217 -5.55 5.97 -16.53
N ALA A 218 -4.37 5.54 -16.94
CA ALA A 218 -3.29 5.19 -16.01
C ALA A 218 -2.80 6.44 -15.28
N GLY A 219 -2.74 6.36 -13.95
CA GLY A 219 -2.34 7.48 -13.13
C GLY A 219 -2.63 7.32 -11.66
N PHE A 220 -2.09 8.24 -10.89
CA PHE A 220 -2.47 8.46 -9.50
C PHE A 220 -3.56 9.51 -9.44
N TYR A 221 -4.61 9.24 -8.69
CA TYR A 221 -5.77 10.12 -8.59
C TYR A 221 -5.97 10.55 -7.15
N ARG A 222 -6.40 11.78 -6.98
CA ARG A 222 -6.91 12.27 -5.70
C ARG A 222 -8.42 12.16 -5.69
N VAL A 223 -8.95 11.49 -4.67
CA VAL A 223 -10.38 11.40 -4.39
C VAL A 223 -10.69 12.02 -3.03
N VAL A 224 -11.82 12.70 -2.93
CA VAL A 224 -12.38 13.18 -1.65
C VAL A 224 -13.57 12.33 -1.23
N GLU A 225 -13.97 12.46 0.03
CA GLU A 225 -15.14 11.75 0.57
C GLU A 225 -16.37 11.99 -0.33
N GLY A 226 -17.08 10.91 -0.63
CA GLY A 226 -18.19 10.90 -1.60
C GLY A 226 -17.79 10.51 -3.02
N GLY A 227 -16.50 10.45 -3.36
CA GLY A 227 -16.01 9.86 -4.61
C GLY A 227 -15.66 10.84 -5.73
N GLU A 228 -15.63 12.15 -5.46
CA GLU A 228 -15.18 13.12 -6.47
C GLU A 228 -13.67 13.02 -6.71
N LEU A 229 -13.27 12.81 -7.96
CA LEU A 229 -11.87 12.86 -8.40
C LEU A 229 -11.44 14.31 -8.68
N THR A 230 -10.55 14.85 -7.86
CA THR A 230 -10.15 16.26 -7.94
C THR A 230 -8.85 16.48 -8.69
N ASP A 231 -7.93 15.52 -8.65
CA ASP A 231 -6.59 15.64 -9.24
C ASP A 231 -6.12 14.33 -9.89
N LYS A 232 -5.18 14.43 -10.84
CA LYS A 232 -4.49 13.31 -11.46
C LYS A 232 -3.01 13.62 -11.71
N VAL A 233 -2.15 12.64 -11.44
CA VAL A 233 -0.79 12.55 -11.99
C VAL A 233 -0.79 11.39 -13.01
N PRO A 234 -0.65 11.64 -14.32
CA PRO A 234 -0.71 10.60 -15.34
C PRO A 234 0.53 9.70 -15.30
N VAL A 235 0.36 8.43 -15.67
CA VAL A 235 1.45 7.46 -15.84
C VAL A 235 1.44 6.94 -17.27
N THR A 236 2.58 6.99 -17.95
CA THR A 236 2.70 6.56 -19.35
C THR A 236 3.44 5.22 -19.43
N GLY A 237 2.83 4.23 -20.09
CA GLY A 237 3.47 2.93 -20.37
C GLY A 237 3.64 2.01 -19.17
N ALA A 238 3.02 2.33 -18.04
CA ALA A 238 3.04 1.57 -16.79
C ALA A 238 1.70 1.69 -16.07
N GLN A 239 1.50 0.88 -15.04
CA GLN A 239 0.38 0.98 -14.11
C GLN A 239 0.80 1.80 -12.88
N ALA A 240 -0.15 2.49 -12.26
CA ALA A 240 0.04 3.22 -11.01
C ALA A 240 -0.28 2.29 -9.84
N ILE A 241 0.66 2.11 -8.91
CA ILE A 241 0.59 1.02 -7.93
C ILE A 241 0.53 1.56 -6.50
N SER A 242 1.60 2.17 -6.01
CA SER A 242 1.66 2.68 -4.63
C SER A 242 2.18 4.12 -4.58
N CYS A 243 1.70 4.91 -3.63
CA CYS A 243 2.14 6.28 -3.43
C CYS A 243 2.33 6.61 -1.95
N ALA A 244 3.20 7.58 -1.67
CA ALA A 244 3.44 8.10 -0.33
C ALA A 244 3.89 9.56 -0.42
N PHE A 245 3.45 10.38 0.53
CA PHE A 245 4.05 11.70 0.71
C PHE A 245 5.36 11.60 1.48
N GLY A 246 6.35 12.39 1.10
CA GLY A 246 7.67 12.44 1.72
C GLY A 246 8.35 13.80 1.56
N ASP A 247 9.64 13.84 1.88
CA ASP A 247 10.42 15.03 2.27
C ASP A 247 10.08 15.56 3.68
N ASP A 248 10.93 16.44 4.21
CA ASP A 248 10.77 17.07 5.52
C ASP A 248 9.44 17.83 5.66
N ASP A 249 8.92 18.37 4.55
CA ASP A 249 7.66 19.10 4.48
C ASP A 249 6.46 18.23 4.06
N LEU A 250 6.67 16.92 3.85
CA LEU A 250 5.70 16.00 3.23
C LEU A 250 5.12 16.53 1.90
N GLY A 251 5.84 17.42 1.20
CA GLY A 251 5.30 18.14 0.05
C GLY A 251 5.47 17.41 -1.28
N THR A 252 6.21 16.31 -1.32
CA THR A 252 6.42 15.48 -2.52
C THR A 252 5.59 14.21 -2.45
N LEU A 253 4.77 13.96 -3.47
CA LEU A 253 4.13 12.67 -3.69
C LEU A 253 5.09 11.76 -4.46
N TYR A 254 5.60 10.71 -3.82
CA TYR A 254 6.34 9.62 -4.44
C TYR A 254 5.38 8.56 -4.98
N MET A 255 5.69 8.00 -6.14
CA MET A 255 4.77 7.16 -6.91
C MET A 255 5.51 6.00 -7.57
N ALA A 256 5.13 4.78 -7.22
CA ALA A 256 5.64 3.54 -7.83
C ALA A 256 4.85 3.22 -9.10
N CYS A 257 5.55 3.22 -10.24
CA CYS A 257 4.98 2.92 -11.54
C CYS A 257 5.57 1.60 -12.06
N ASN A 258 4.73 0.59 -12.25
CA ASN A 258 5.17 -0.75 -12.65
C ASN A 258 4.70 -1.06 -14.08
N ALA A 259 5.64 -1.31 -14.98
CA ALA A 259 5.37 -1.75 -16.34
C ALA A 259 5.22 -3.28 -16.35
N THR A 260 4.00 -3.73 -16.07
CA THR A 260 3.67 -5.14 -15.87
C THR A 260 2.33 -5.45 -16.52
N THR A 261 2.31 -6.41 -17.44
CA THR A 261 1.04 -7.01 -17.90
C THR A 261 0.62 -8.13 -16.94
N LEU A 262 -0.63 -8.60 -17.01
CA LEU A 262 -1.04 -9.77 -16.22
C LEU A 262 -0.20 -11.01 -16.56
N GLU A 263 0.11 -11.22 -17.84
CA GLU A 263 0.97 -12.32 -18.28
C GLU A 263 2.38 -12.21 -17.67
N ASP A 264 2.98 -11.01 -17.72
CA ASP A 264 4.29 -10.76 -17.14
C ASP A 264 4.27 -10.93 -15.62
N PHE A 265 3.21 -10.47 -14.95
CA PHE A 265 3.02 -10.62 -13.50
C PHE A 265 3.04 -12.11 -13.10
N VAL A 266 2.25 -12.95 -13.77
CA VAL A 266 2.21 -14.40 -13.53
C VAL A 266 3.58 -15.05 -13.77
N GLN A 267 4.38 -14.50 -14.68
CA GLN A 267 5.71 -15.00 -15.03
C GLN A 267 6.85 -14.31 -14.24
N GLY A 268 6.51 -13.47 -13.25
CA GLY A 268 7.48 -12.77 -12.42
C GLY A 268 8.32 -11.72 -13.16
N ARG A 269 7.87 -11.25 -14.32
CA ARG A 269 8.56 -10.23 -15.13
C ARG A 269 7.92 -8.88 -14.90
N SER A 270 8.74 -7.87 -14.68
CA SER A 270 8.29 -6.49 -14.51
C SER A 270 9.50 -5.56 -14.48
N THR A 271 9.27 -4.31 -14.86
CA THR A 271 10.17 -3.20 -14.56
C THR A 271 9.40 -2.14 -13.77
N ALA A 272 10.09 -1.54 -12.80
CA ALA A 272 9.51 -0.54 -11.93
C ALA A 272 10.40 0.70 -11.84
N VAL A 273 9.73 1.85 -11.74
CA VAL A 273 10.35 3.15 -11.51
C VAL A 273 9.61 3.86 -10.39
N VAL A 274 10.31 4.78 -9.72
CA VAL A 274 9.69 5.77 -8.85
C VAL A 274 9.65 7.09 -9.60
N THR A 275 8.50 7.73 -9.57
CA THR A 275 8.31 9.10 -10.02
C THR A 275 7.86 9.98 -8.85
N THR A 276 8.01 11.29 -9.00
CA THR A 276 7.59 12.28 -8.01
C THR A 276 6.76 13.39 -8.63
N ALA A 277 5.89 14.01 -7.85
CA ALA A 277 5.22 15.25 -8.22
C ALA A 277 5.01 16.16 -7.01
N ARG A 278 5.08 17.47 -7.24
CA ARG A 278 4.56 18.48 -6.29
C ARG A 278 3.12 18.79 -6.67
N VAL A 279 2.18 18.30 -5.86
CA VAL A 279 0.73 18.34 -6.16
C VAL A 279 -0.01 19.51 -5.51
N GLY A 280 0.73 20.47 -4.94
CA GLY A 280 0.20 21.66 -4.28
C GLY A 280 -0.43 21.39 -2.90
N ARG A 281 -0.19 20.22 -2.32
CA ARG A 281 -0.64 19.77 -1.00
C ARG A 281 0.48 19.01 -0.30
N THR A 282 0.39 18.88 1.01
CA THR A 282 1.32 18.06 1.79
C THR A 282 0.66 16.78 2.28
N GLY A 283 1.45 15.78 2.66
CA GLY A 283 0.93 14.58 3.29
C GLY A 283 0.34 14.85 4.66
N SER A 284 -0.71 14.10 5.02
CA SER A 284 -1.13 14.02 6.41
C SER A 284 -0.01 13.34 7.20
N PRO A 285 0.45 13.93 8.32
CA PRO A 285 1.37 13.24 9.23
C PRO A 285 0.79 11.88 9.63
N ALA A 286 1.67 10.88 9.79
CA ALA A 286 1.26 9.57 10.28
C ALA A 286 0.57 9.72 11.65
N ALA A 287 -0.59 9.08 11.80
CA ALA A 287 -1.43 9.13 12.99
C ALA A 287 -1.09 8.01 13.99
#